data_AF-L0J8A6-F1
#
_entry.id   AF-L0J8A6-F1
#
_cell.length_a   1.000
_cell.length_b   1.000
_cell.length_c   1.000
_cell.angle_alpha   90.00
_cell.angle_beta   90.00
_cell.angle_gamma   90.00
#
_symmetry.space_group_name_H-M   'P 1'
#
loop_
_entity.id
_entity.type
_entity.pdbx_description
1 polymer ?
#
loop_
_entity_poly.entity_id
_entity_poly.type
_entity_poly.pdbx_seq_one_letter_code
_entity_poly.pdbx_strand_id
1 'polypeptide(L)'
;MADHVKVDPVDLHMSSDHMDMHHAELLTAHTAANGSIEEAQAGWVGASSVALQAKFVEWQEATAKLTSEIAAHREAFRTAATSYQATDTDGAEKLNDQL
;
A
#
# COMPACT_ATOMS: atom_id res chain seq x y z
N MET A 1 30.67 -0.98 2.66
CA MET A 1 30.57 0.20 1.78
C MET A 1 29.10 0.34 1.45
N ALA A 2 28.46 1.42 1.90
CA ALA A 2 27.06 1.65 1.59
C ALA A 2 26.98 1.94 0.10
N ASP A 3 26.34 1.04 -0.65
CA ASP A 3 26.08 1.24 -2.06
C ASP A 3 25.17 2.47 -2.17
N HIS A 4 25.67 3.52 -2.82
CA HIS A 4 24.92 4.77 -2.96
C HIS A 4 23.86 4.55 -4.03
N VAL A 5 22.69 4.09 -3.60
CA VAL A 5 21.51 4.05 -4.46
C VAL A 5 21.21 5.50 -4.85
N LYS A 6 21.49 5.86 -6.10
CA LYS A 6 20.96 7.09 -6.69
C LYS A 6 19.46 6.90 -6.87
N VAL A 7 18.68 7.51 -5.99
CA VAL A 7 17.22 7.57 -6.10
C VAL A 7 16.87 8.82 -6.89
N ASP A 8 16.16 8.66 -8.01
CA ASP A 8 15.52 9.78 -8.70
C ASP A 8 14.23 10.16 -7.93
N PRO A 9 14.12 11.40 -7.41
CA PRO A 9 12.92 11.84 -6.71
C PRO A 9 11.63 11.76 -7.54
N VAL A 10 11.73 11.91 -8.87
CA VAL A 10 10.58 11.82 -9.79
C VAL A 10 10.10 10.37 -9.89
N ASP A 11 11.02 9.42 -10.06
CA ASP A 11 10.69 7.99 -10.10
C ASP A 11 10.09 7.52 -8.77
N LEU A 12 10.58 8.07 -7.65
CA LEU A 12 10.06 7.76 -6.32
C LEU A 12 8.63 8.29 -6.14
N HIS A 13 8.34 9.49 -6.65
CA HIS A 13 7.00 10.06 -6.64
C HIS A 13 6.04 9.26 -7.53
N MET A 14 6.44 8.92 -8.74
CA MET A 14 5.64 8.07 -9.65
C MET A 14 5.37 6.70 -9.03
N SER A 15 6.36 6.11 -8.36
CA SER A 15 6.19 4.84 -7.65
C SER A 15 5.19 4.94 -6.51
N SER A 16 5.21 6.06 -5.75
CA SER A 16 4.22 6.34 -4.72
C SER A 16 2.80 6.45 -5.29
N ASP A 17 2.63 7.16 -6.42
CA ASP A 17 1.32 7.33 -7.07
C ASP A 17 0.78 6.00 -7.64
N HIS A 18 1.67 5.16 -8.19
CA HIS A 18 1.30 3.81 -8.61
C HIS A 18 0.87 2.92 -7.44
N MET A 19 1.55 3.01 -6.31
CA MET A 19 1.16 2.28 -5.11
C MET A 19 -0.19 2.73 -4.57
N ASP A 20 -0.51 4.03 -4.68
CA ASP A 20 -1.84 4.56 -4.33
C ASP A 20 -2.95 3.99 -5.19
N MET A 21 -2.71 3.91 -6.51
CA MET A 21 -3.63 3.30 -7.45
C MET A 21 -3.87 1.83 -7.08
N HIS A 22 -2.81 1.04 -6.95
CA HIS A 22 -2.91 -0.40 -6.64
C HIS A 22 -3.55 -0.65 -5.27
N HIS A 23 -3.29 0.21 -4.28
CA HIS A 23 -3.95 0.13 -2.99
C HIS A 23 -5.47 0.31 -3.12
N ALA A 24 -5.91 1.33 -3.87
CA ALA A 24 -7.33 1.60 -4.08
C ALA A 24 -8.02 0.48 -4.85
N GLU A 25 -7.36 -0.07 -5.87
CA GLU A 25 -7.84 -1.23 -6.65
C GLU A 25 -7.99 -2.46 -5.76
N LEU A 26 -6.97 -2.79 -4.97
CA LEU A 26 -6.99 -3.94 -4.07
C LEU A 26 -8.10 -3.81 -3.02
N LEU A 27 -8.20 -2.65 -2.37
CA LEU A 27 -9.23 -2.38 -1.38
C LEU A 27 -10.63 -2.52 -1.98
N THR A 28 -10.84 -1.96 -3.18
CA THR A 28 -12.14 -2.04 -3.88
C THR A 28 -12.49 -3.48 -4.21
N ALA A 29 -11.55 -4.23 -4.81
CA ALA A 29 -11.78 -5.63 -5.20
C ALA A 29 -12.08 -6.52 -3.99
N HIS A 30 -11.31 -6.37 -2.91
CA HIS A 30 -11.54 -7.15 -1.70
C HIS A 30 -12.85 -6.77 -0.98
N THR A 31 -13.21 -5.48 -0.94
CA THR A 31 -14.48 -5.04 -0.36
C THR A 31 -15.67 -5.62 -1.14
N ALA A 32 -15.59 -5.61 -2.47
CA ALA A 32 -16.61 -6.19 -3.34
C ALA A 32 -16.72 -7.72 -3.17
N ALA A 33 -15.58 -8.42 -3.09
CA ALA A 33 -15.55 -9.85 -2.83
C ALA A 33 -16.13 -10.18 -1.45
N ASN A 34 -15.82 -9.38 -0.43
CA ASN A 34 -16.34 -9.55 0.91
C ASN A 34 -17.87 -9.42 0.95
N GLY A 35 -18.40 -8.36 0.34
CA GLY A 35 -19.86 -8.15 0.24
C GLY A 35 -20.56 -9.28 -0.52
N SER A 36 -19.97 -9.75 -1.63
CA SER A 36 -20.52 -10.88 -2.40
C SER A 36 -20.59 -12.17 -1.57
N ILE A 37 -19.61 -12.42 -0.70
CA ILE A 37 -19.59 -13.59 0.17
C ILE A 37 -20.60 -13.44 1.31
N GLU A 38 -20.72 -12.26 1.91
CA GLU A 38 -21.75 -11.96 2.93
C GLU A 38 -23.16 -12.17 2.40
N GLU A 39 -23.45 -11.69 1.18
CA GLU A 39 -24.74 -11.90 0.51
C GLU A 39 -25.01 -13.39 0.26
N ALA A 40 -24.01 -14.13 -0.20
CA ALA A 40 -24.12 -15.57 -0.46
C ALA A 40 -24.27 -16.40 0.83
N GLN A 41 -23.84 -15.87 1.98
CA GLN A 41 -23.81 -16.57 3.26
C GLN A 41 -25.20 -17.05 3.72
N ALA A 42 -26.25 -16.27 3.41
CA ALA A 42 -27.64 -16.62 3.70
C ALA A 42 -28.10 -17.90 2.97
N GLY A 43 -27.44 -18.27 1.87
CA GLY A 43 -27.72 -19.48 1.10
C GLY A 43 -26.91 -20.71 1.51
N TRP A 44 -25.97 -20.59 2.44
CA TRP A 44 -25.10 -21.70 2.85
C TRP A 44 -25.82 -22.60 3.86
N VAL A 45 -25.91 -23.90 3.54
CA VAL A 45 -26.61 -24.88 4.38
C VAL A 45 -25.72 -26.08 4.66
N GLY A 46 -25.85 -26.66 5.85
CA GLY A 46 -25.12 -27.87 6.25
C GLY A 46 -23.71 -27.62 6.75
N ALA A 47 -22.94 -28.70 6.99
CA ALA A 47 -21.64 -28.65 7.65
C ALA A 47 -20.58 -27.80 6.90
N SER A 48 -20.70 -27.68 5.59
CA SER A 48 -19.81 -26.85 4.78
C SER A 48 -20.00 -25.35 5.03
N SER A 49 -21.16 -24.90 5.53
CA SER A 49 -21.41 -23.48 5.83
C SER A 49 -20.47 -22.93 6.90
N VAL A 50 -20.24 -23.70 7.97
CA VAL A 50 -19.34 -23.35 9.08
C VAL A 50 -17.89 -23.26 8.58
N ALA A 51 -17.47 -24.20 7.74
CA ALA A 51 -16.13 -24.20 7.17
C ALA A 51 -15.91 -23.01 6.22
N LEU A 52 -16.91 -22.66 5.41
CA LEU A 52 -16.85 -21.50 4.52
C LEU A 52 -16.87 -20.19 5.32
N GLN A 53 -17.63 -20.10 6.41
CA GLN A 53 -17.62 -18.94 7.31
C GLN A 53 -16.26 -18.76 7.99
N ALA A 54 -15.64 -19.85 8.47
CA ALA A 54 -14.30 -19.79 9.05
C ALA A 54 -13.26 -19.31 8.02
N LYS A 55 -13.30 -19.85 6.79
CA LYS A 55 -12.42 -19.40 5.71
C LYS A 55 -12.65 -17.95 5.30
N PHE A 56 -13.90 -17.50 5.36
CA PHE A 56 -14.24 -16.11 5.09
C PHE A 56 -13.65 -15.15 6.12
N VAL A 57 -13.65 -15.52 7.40
CA VAL A 57 -12.97 -14.74 8.45
C VAL A 57 -11.46 -14.66 8.18
N GLU A 58 -10.82 -15.79 7.84
CA GLU A 58 -9.40 -15.79 7.48
C GLU A 58 -9.11 -14.87 6.27
N TRP A 59 -9.99 -14.84 5.27
CA TRP A 59 -9.85 -13.95 4.12
C TRP A 59 -10.04 -12.48 4.47
N GLN A 60 -10.94 -12.15 5.39
CA GLN A 60 -11.10 -10.79 5.90
C GLN A 60 -9.84 -10.32 6.63
N GLU A 61 -9.27 -11.17 7.48
CA GLU A 61 -8.01 -10.87 8.17
C GLU A 61 -6.85 -10.67 7.18
N ALA A 62 -6.74 -11.54 6.17
CA ALA A 62 -5.72 -11.40 5.14
C ALA A 62 -5.88 -10.09 4.33
N THR A 63 -7.12 -9.73 4.00
CA THR A 63 -7.45 -8.45 3.35
C THR A 63 -7.00 -7.26 4.19
N ALA A 64 -7.37 -7.25 5.47
CA ALA A 64 -7.02 -6.17 6.40
C ALA A 64 -5.49 -6.06 6.56
N LYS A 65 -4.79 -7.18 6.61
CA LYS A 65 -3.33 -7.22 6.68
C LYS A 65 -2.69 -6.63 5.42
N LEU A 66 -3.08 -7.10 4.23
CA LEU A 66 -2.51 -6.64 2.97
C LEU A 66 -2.75 -5.15 2.72
N THR A 67 -3.96 -4.67 2.99
CA THR A 67 -4.29 -3.24 2.86
C THR A 67 -3.48 -2.39 3.85
N SER A 68 -3.34 -2.83 5.11
CA SER A 68 -2.49 -2.15 6.08
C SER A 68 -1.01 -2.12 5.69
N GLU A 69 -0.48 -3.22 5.15
CA GLU A 69 0.92 -3.29 4.71
C GLU A 69 1.18 -2.34 3.54
N ILE A 70 0.29 -2.29 2.55
CA ILE A 70 0.42 -1.36 1.42
C ILE A 70 0.32 0.09 1.88
N ALA A 71 -0.61 0.41 2.80
CA ALA A 71 -0.71 1.74 3.38
C ALA A 71 0.57 2.15 4.12
N ALA A 72 1.20 1.23 4.85
CA ALA A 72 2.49 1.48 5.51
C ALA A 72 3.62 1.72 4.50
N HIS A 73 3.68 0.94 3.42
CA HIS A 73 4.68 1.15 2.37
C HIS A 73 4.48 2.50 1.69
N ARG A 74 3.23 2.88 1.36
CA ARG A 74 2.90 4.21 0.83
C ARG A 74 3.45 5.34 1.70
N GLU A 75 3.22 5.30 3.02
CA GLU A 75 3.70 6.37 3.89
C GLU A 75 5.23 6.40 3.98
N ALA A 76 5.88 5.23 3.92
CA ALA A 76 7.35 5.15 3.85
C ALA A 76 7.89 5.79 2.55
N PHE A 77 7.26 5.52 1.40
CA PHE A 77 7.63 6.14 0.12
C PHE A 77 7.43 7.67 0.15
N ARG A 78 6.31 8.14 0.70
CA ARG A 78 6.03 9.58 0.84
C ARG A 78 7.05 10.28 1.75
N THR A 79 7.41 9.64 2.85
CA THR A 79 8.43 10.12 3.78
C THR A 79 9.81 10.17 3.12
N ALA A 80 10.16 9.13 2.37
CA ALA A 80 11.41 9.07 1.61
C ALA A 80 11.47 10.19 0.56
N ALA A 81 10.40 10.39 -0.22
CA ALA A 81 10.33 11.45 -1.24
C ALA A 81 10.51 12.85 -0.62
N THR A 82 9.83 13.11 0.48
CA THR A 82 9.97 14.38 1.22
C THR A 82 11.41 14.58 1.72
N SER A 83 12.05 13.52 2.22
CA SER A 83 13.43 13.58 2.73
C SER A 83 14.45 13.81 1.61
N TYR A 84 14.26 13.18 0.45
CA TYR A 84 15.09 13.42 -0.72
C TYR A 84 14.97 14.86 -1.23
N GLN A 85 13.74 15.39 -1.34
CA GLN A 85 13.51 16.76 -1.76
C GLN A 85 14.15 17.79 -0.81
N ALA A 86 14.05 17.57 0.50
CA ALA A 86 14.69 18.43 1.49
C ALA A 86 16.23 18.41 1.37
N THR A 87 16.81 17.22 1.16
CA THR A 87 18.26 17.06 0.99
C THR A 87 18.77 17.72 -0.29
N ASP A 88 18.03 17.59 -1.39
CA ASP A 88 18.37 18.21 -2.67
C ASP A 88 18.30 19.75 -2.56
N THR A 89 17.27 20.28 -1.89
CA THR A 89 17.12 21.72 -1.66
C THR A 89 18.27 22.29 -0.80
N ASP A 90 18.61 21.65 0.32
CA ASP A 90 19.73 22.06 1.18
C ASP A 90 21.09 21.98 0.45
N GLY A 91 21.28 20.97 -0.41
CA GLY A 91 22.46 20.86 -1.26
C GLY A 91 22.56 21.99 -2.30
N ALA A 92 21.45 22.33 -2.95
CA ALA A 92 21.38 23.41 -3.93
C ALA A 92 21.64 24.78 -3.30
N GLU A 93 21.08 25.05 -2.11
CA GLU A 93 21.32 26.29 -1.37
C GLU A 93 22.80 26.45 -0.98
N LYS A 94 23.44 25.38 -0.47
CA LYS A 94 24.87 25.40 -0.12
C LYS A 94 25.79 25.62 -1.31
N LEU A 95 25.43 25.11 -2.49
CA LEU A 95 26.18 25.36 -3.72
C LEU A 95 26.01 26.81 -4.19
N ASN A 96 24.82 27.37 -4.04
CA ASN A 96 24.54 28.77 -4.38
C ASN A 96 25.27 29.75 -3.44
N ASP A 97 25.42 29.41 -2.16
CA ASP A 97 26.15 30.22 -1.17
C ASP A 97 27.69 30.19 -1.35
N GLN A 98 28.22 29.32 -2.22
CA GLN A 98 29.65 29.18 -2.51
C GLN A 98 30.10 29.88 -3.81
N LEU A 99 29.17 30.50 -4.55
CA LEU A 99 29.40 31.26 -5.79
C LEU A 99 29.32 32.77 -5.54
#